data_AF-A0A258BK78-F1
#
_entry.id   AF-A0A258BK78-F1
#
_cell.length_a   1.000
_cell.length_b   1.000
_cell.length_c   1.000
_cell.angle_alpha   90.00
_cell.angle_beta   90.00
_cell.angle_gamma   90.00
#
_symmetry.space_group_name_H-M   'P 1'
#
loop_
_entity.id
_entity.type
_entity.pdbx_description
1 polymer ?
#
loop_
_entity_poly.entity_id
_entity_poly.type
_entity_poly.pdbx_seq_one_letter_code
_entity_poly.pdbx_strand_id
1 'polypeptide(L)'
;MSEPTRPLSIRLAASDIDLLAARARRISGTPTGVARELIRSGLTDGDPFTQAERLLKIERRLAALSQDLQTVASSTHQNGGSLGRVESMFDELL
;
A
#
# COMPACT_ATOMS: atom_id res chain seq x y z
N MET A 1 18.19 -24.81 5.57
CA MET A 1 19.26 -23.80 5.35
C MET A 1 19.65 -23.89 3.89
N SER A 2 19.52 -22.83 3.09
CA SER A 2 19.81 -22.88 1.66
C SER A 2 21.29 -23.18 1.43
N GLU A 3 21.59 -24.12 0.52
CA GLU A 3 22.96 -24.46 0.14
C GLU A 3 23.76 -23.22 -0.32
N PRO A 4 25.10 -23.21 -0.12
CA PRO A 4 25.93 -22.11 -0.57
C PRO A 4 25.80 -21.90 -2.08
N THR A 5 25.33 -20.72 -2.48
CA THR A 5 25.18 -20.36 -3.89
C THR A 5 26.53 -19.98 -4.50
N ARG A 6 26.71 -20.26 -5.79
CA ARG A 6 27.92 -19.88 -6.54
C ARG A 6 27.91 -18.36 -6.80
N PRO A 7 29.04 -17.65 -6.61
CA PRO A 7 29.09 -16.22 -6.89
C PRO A 7 28.91 -15.93 -8.38
N LEU A 8 28.11 -14.90 -8.70
CA LEU A 8 27.89 -14.40 -10.05
C LEU A 8 28.46 -12.99 -10.14
N SER A 9 29.15 -12.68 -11.25
CA SER A 9 29.63 -11.34 -11.58
C SER A 9 28.78 -10.74 -12.69
N ILE A 10 28.34 -9.49 -12.51
CA ILE A 10 27.54 -8.75 -13.49
C ILE A 10 28.30 -7.46 -13.81
N ARG A 11 28.39 -7.09 -15.09
CA ARG A 11 28.96 -5.82 -15.50
C ARG A 11 27.90 -4.73 -15.39
N LEU A 12 28.25 -3.63 -14.74
CA LEU A 12 27.39 -2.46 -14.54
C LEU A 12 28.09 -1.22 -15.09
N ALA A 13 27.32 -0.19 -15.45
CA ALA A 13 27.90 1.12 -15.74
C ALA A 13 28.49 1.72 -14.46
N ALA A 14 29.50 2.59 -14.60
CA ALA A 14 30.13 3.25 -13.45
C ALA A 14 29.10 4.03 -12.59
N SER A 15 28.14 4.69 -13.25
CA SER A 15 27.04 5.39 -12.59
C SER A 15 26.19 4.47 -11.70
N ASP A 16 25.95 3.24 -12.12
CA ASP A 16 25.12 2.29 -11.37
C ASP A 16 25.88 1.73 -10.17
N ILE A 17 27.20 1.56 -10.31
CA ILE A 17 28.09 1.18 -9.21
C ILE A 17 28.08 2.28 -8.13
N ASP A 18 28.18 3.54 -8.54
CA ASP A 18 28.14 4.69 -7.63
C ASP A 18 26.80 4.79 -6.88
N LEU A 19 25.68 4.56 -7.59
CA LEU A 19 24.34 4.52 -6.99
C LEU A 19 24.22 3.40 -5.95
N LEU A 20 24.70 2.19 -6.25
CA LEU A 20 24.73 1.06 -5.32
C LEU A 20 25.56 1.38 -4.08
N ALA A 21 26.75 1.97 -4.27
CA ALA A 21 27.63 2.36 -3.17
C ALA A 21 27.02 3.47 -2.29
N ALA A 22 26.38 4.46 -2.90
CA ALA A 22 25.66 5.52 -2.17
C ALA A 22 24.51 4.95 -1.34
N ARG A 23 23.71 4.04 -1.90
CA ARG A 23 22.61 3.39 -1.19
C ARG A 23 23.11 2.50 -0.05
N ALA A 24 24.17 1.73 -0.27
CA ALA A 24 24.80 0.90 0.76
C ALA A 24 25.26 1.74 1.97
N ARG A 25 25.90 2.89 1.73
CA ARG A 25 26.33 3.82 2.79
C ARG A 25 25.15 4.34 3.63
N ARG A 26 24.02 4.66 3.02
CA ARG A 26 22.83 5.19 3.74
C ARG A 26 22.24 4.19 4.71
N ILE A 27 22.35 2.90 4.43
CA ILE A 27 21.77 1.82 5.25
C ILE A 27 22.83 1.05 6.05
N SER A 28 24.07 1.54 6.11
CA SER A 28 25.21 0.86 6.73
C SER A 28 25.40 -0.59 6.24
N GLY A 29 25.18 -0.83 4.94
CA GLY A 29 25.26 -2.15 4.30
C GLY A 29 26.43 -2.28 3.33
N THR A 30 26.47 -3.39 2.59
CA THR A 30 27.45 -3.63 1.51
C THR A 30 26.81 -3.46 0.13
N PRO A 31 27.56 -2.98 -0.90
CA PRO A 31 27.05 -2.88 -2.26
C PRO A 31 26.50 -4.21 -2.80
N THR A 32 27.19 -5.32 -2.52
CA THR A 32 26.75 -6.68 -2.88
C THR A 32 25.45 -7.08 -2.17
N GLY A 33 25.29 -6.73 -0.90
CA GLY A 33 24.06 -6.97 -0.14
C GLY A 33 22.88 -6.19 -0.73
N VAL A 34 23.09 -4.91 -1.05
CA VAL A 34 22.08 -4.07 -1.70
C VAL A 34 21.71 -4.63 -3.07
N ALA A 35 22.69 -5.00 -3.90
CA ALA A 35 22.44 -5.59 -5.21
C ALA A 35 21.65 -6.89 -5.11
N ARG A 36 21.96 -7.76 -4.13
CA ARG A 36 21.23 -9.01 -3.89
C ARG A 36 19.77 -8.76 -3.51
N GLU A 37 19.51 -7.78 -2.65
CA GLU A 37 18.14 -7.41 -2.28
C GLU A 37 17.38 -6.76 -3.44
N LEU A 38 18.04 -5.98 -4.30
CA LEU A 38 17.44 -5.43 -5.52
C LEU A 38 17.08 -6.52 -6.53
N ILE A 39 17.97 -7.49 -6.74
CA ILE A 39 17.68 -8.65 -7.59
C ILE A 39 16.52 -9.45 -7.00
N ARG A 40 16.54 -9.72 -5.68
CA ARG A 40 15.47 -10.47 -5.02
C ARG A 40 14.13 -9.74 -5.14
N SER A 41 14.09 -8.46 -4.80
CA SER A 41 12.88 -7.63 -4.91
C SER A 41 12.39 -7.54 -6.35
N GLY A 42 13.27 -7.31 -7.33
CA GLY A 42 12.90 -7.34 -8.74
C GLY A 42 12.35 -8.69 -9.22
N LEU A 43 12.87 -9.80 -8.70
CA LEU A 43 12.37 -11.15 -9.00
C LEU A 43 11.05 -11.46 -8.27
N THR A 44 10.81 -10.90 -7.08
CA THR A 44 9.56 -11.12 -6.31
C THR A 44 8.44 -10.15 -6.68
N ASP A 45 8.78 -8.89 -6.96
CA ASP A 45 7.84 -7.86 -7.42
C ASP A 45 7.58 -7.98 -8.93
N GLY A 46 8.45 -8.71 -9.65
CA GLY A 46 8.31 -9.01 -11.07
C GLY A 46 7.34 -10.14 -11.41
N ASP A 47 6.58 -10.67 -10.44
CA ASP A 47 5.43 -11.54 -10.73
C ASP A 47 4.17 -10.67 -10.91
N PRO A 48 3.74 -10.38 -12.17
CA PRO A 48 2.59 -9.54 -12.44
C PRO A 48 1.32 -10.13 -11.83
N PHE A 49 1.28 -11.45 -11.63
CA PHE A 49 0.14 -12.14 -11.03
C PHE A 49 -0.01 -11.80 -9.55
N THR A 50 1.06 -11.93 -8.77
CA THR A 50 1.06 -11.56 -7.35
C THR A 50 0.76 -10.06 -7.16
N GLN A 51 1.28 -9.20 -8.05
CA GLN A 51 0.99 -7.76 -8.00
C GLN A 51 -0.49 -7.46 -8.33
N ALA A 52 -1.04 -8.06 -9.38
CA ALA A 52 -2.44 -7.92 -9.74
C ALA A 52 -3.37 -8.43 -8.63
N GLU A 53 -3.02 -9.55 -7.99
CA GLU A 53 -3.80 -10.08 -6.86
C GLU A 53 -3.82 -9.12 -5.67
N ARG A 54 -2.67 -8.49 -5.35
CA ARG A 54 -2.59 -7.46 -4.30
C ARG A 54 -3.45 -6.25 -4.65
N LEU A 55 -3.38 -5.76 -5.89
CA LEU A 55 -4.19 -4.63 -6.35
C LEU A 55 -5.69 -4.95 -6.29
N LEU A 56 -6.10 -6.15 -6.72
CA LEU A 56 -7.49 -6.59 -6.65
C LEU A 56 -8.00 -6.67 -5.21
N LYS A 57 -7.17 -7.14 -4.26
CA LYS A 57 -7.52 -7.14 -2.83
C LYS A 57 -7.70 -5.73 -2.28
N ILE A 58 -6.87 -4.79 -2.70
CA ILE A 58 -6.99 -3.38 -2.32
C ILE A 58 -8.28 -2.79 -2.89
N GLU A 59 -8.56 -3.01 -4.18
CA GLU A 59 -9.77 -2.53 -4.84
C GLU A 59 -11.04 -3.01 -4.13
N ARG A 60 -11.12 -4.32 -3.81
CA ARG A 60 -12.25 -4.88 -3.06
C ARG A 60 -12.44 -4.24 -1.68
N ARG A 61 -11.34 -3.97 -0.96
CA ARG A 61 -11.40 -3.31 0.35
C ARG A 61 -11.87 -1.86 0.23
N LEU A 62 -11.41 -1.15 -0.79
CA LEU A 62 -11.85 0.22 -1.06
C LEU A 62 -13.34 0.28 -1.42
N ALA A 63 -13.83 -0.68 -2.22
CA ALA A 63 -15.25 -0.77 -2.55
C ALA A 63 -16.11 -1.00 -1.30
N ALA A 64 -15.71 -1.91 -0.41
CA ALA A 64 -16.40 -2.16 0.85
C ALA A 64 -16.42 -0.90 1.75
N LEU A 65 -15.27 -0.24 1.93
CA LEU A 65 -15.17 1.00 2.69
C LEU A 65 -16.05 2.12 2.12
N SER A 66 -16.11 2.25 0.79
CA SER A 66 -16.97 3.23 0.12
C SER A 66 -18.45 2.96 0.42
N GLN A 67 -18.86 1.69 0.43
CA GLN A 67 -20.24 1.30 0.73
C GLN A 67 -20.58 1.57 2.21
N ASP A 68 -19.65 1.29 3.13
CA ASP A 68 -19.81 1.59 4.55
C ASP A 68 -19.98 3.10 4.78
N LEU A 69 -19.14 3.92 4.14
CA LEU A 69 -19.25 5.38 4.20
C LEU A 69 -20.59 5.89 3.68
N GLN A 70 -21.08 5.33 2.57
CA GLN A 70 -22.37 5.72 2.02
C GLN A 70 -23.54 5.35 2.94
N THR A 71 -23.43 4.22 3.64
CA THR A 71 -24.40 3.78 4.66
C THR A 71 -24.39 4.73 5.86
N VAL A 72 -23.20 5.11 6.35
CA VAL A 72 -23.04 6.07 7.46
C VAL A 72 -23.55 7.47 7.10
N ALA A 73 -23.28 7.94 5.88
CA ALA A 73 -23.79 9.22 5.41
C ALA A 73 -25.33 9.22 5.37
N SER A 74 -25.93 8.13 4.89
CA SER A 74 -27.38 7.96 4.81
C SER A 74 -28.03 7.93 6.19
N SER A 75 -27.45 7.20 7.15
CA SER A 75 -27.99 7.13 8.52
C SER A 75 -27.87 8.47 9.25
N THR A 76 -26.77 9.20 9.05
CA THR A 76 -26.58 10.56 9.59
C THR A 76 -27.63 11.52 9.05
N HIS A 77 -27.93 11.44 7.75
CA HIS A 77 -28.96 12.27 7.13
C HIS A 77 -30.36 11.96 7.67
N GLN A 78 -30.70 10.67 7.84
CA GLN A 78 -31.98 10.25 8.42
C GLN A 78 -32.14 10.72 9.87
N ASN A 79 -31.07 10.60 10.68
CA ASN A 79 -31.08 11.05 12.07
C ASN A 79 -31.24 12.57 12.18
N GLY A 80 -30.53 13.34 11.34
CA GLY A 80 -30.70 14.80 11.27
C GLY A 80 -32.14 15.21 10.91
N GLY A 81 -32.74 14.54 9.92
CA GLY A 81 -34.14 14.78 9.54
C GLY A 81 -35.17 14.30 10.58
N SER A 82 -34.81 13.37 11.46
CA SER A 82 -35.65 12.97 12.60
C SER A 82 -35.57 14.00 13.72
N LEU A 83 -34.36 14.49 14.04
CA LEU A 83 -34.15 15.52 15.05
C LEU A 83 -34.87 16.82 14.68
N GLY A 84 -34.74 17.30 13.44
CA GLY A 84 -35.44 18.51 12.99
C GLY A 84 -36.97 18.38 13.00
N ARG A 85 -37.52 17.16 12.82
CA ARG A 85 -38.96 16.90 12.97
C ARG A 85 -39.40 16.93 14.43
N VAL A 86 -38.59 16.40 15.34
CA VAL A 86 -38.89 16.47 16.77
C VAL A 86 -38.84 17.93 17.25
N GLU A 87 -37.84 18.71 16.81
CA GLU A 87 -37.76 20.15 17.10
C GLU A 87 -39.02 20.88 16.62
N SER A 88 -39.48 20.65 15.39
CA SER A 88 -40.69 21.33 14.90
C SER A 88 -41.95 20.93 15.65
N MET A 89 -42.08 19.67 16.10
CA MET A 89 -43.22 19.25 16.93
C MET A 89 -43.21 19.91 18.31
N PHE A 90 -42.03 20.19 18.87
CA PHE A 90 -41.93 20.95 20.13
C PHE A 90 -42.29 22.43 19.93
N ASP A 91 -41.88 23.04 18.82
CA ASP A 91 -42.25 24.43 18.50
C ASP A 91 -43.77 24.59 18.28
N GLU A 92 -44.47 23.59 17.75
CA GLU A 92 -45.93 23.62 17.57
C GLU A 92 -46.73 23.46 18.87
N LEU A 93 -46.10 23.03 19.97
CA LEU A 93 -46.73 22.84 21.28
C LEU A 93 -46.59 24.06 22.22
N LEU A 94 -45.83 25.08 21.82
CA LEU A 94 -45.62 26.33 22.55
C LEU A 94 -46.49 27.47 21.99
#